data_AF-A0A923J5J7-F1
#
_entry.id   AF-A0A923J5J7-F1
#
_cell.length_a   1.000
_cell.length_b   1.000
_cell.length_c   1.000
_cell.angle_alpha   90.00
_cell.angle_beta   90.00
_cell.angle_gamma   90.00
#
_symmetry.space_group_name_H-M   'P 1'
#
loop_
_entity.id
_entity.type
_entity.pdbx_description
1 polymer ?
#
loop_
_entity_poly.entity_id
_entity_poly.type
_entity_poly.pdbx_seq_one_letter_code
_entity_poly.pdbx_strand_id
1 'polypeptide(L)'
;MINATNNEIWVFGDLRTRHLLDLSLKVLVKAAGLARKTGDPVVMFLLIPAATNLLTVSENEACAIQEIVEDEAIAWGADVVYLFENERFSPPTAHLFADALTPVFKEKSPRLVLFPLTDFGRDLAARTAAAARAGLMADCVEFRLGEDGAVVGLCPAWGGEIMSEITYVPGRGTGFVTVQPHGGTGEKDTKRKGRIERMVLADIPEAKEIRLVSVKPAPLTGDDLESARTVVVGGAGLGSMENFGQVRQLAAAMAGQVAATRPPVLNHWVAEDRLIGQTGRTVRPNLLISVGTSGAIQYTAGIMESGTIVAINRDPAAPIFRLADIGVVADAPTFLPLLISRTRQAVMRRLADDMCTDTSVHMKRSGFGEKIRALREAQDWSQEHLAEATGQTPEFIAGVESGEISPPVAFILRLSGAYGVDPGTFLRHEEKEWIRDQRTQAYVNRTRNYSYQTLTSGADHDHLRAFMVTIEPHHDHKPVAYKHEGEEFIFVMEGELEFTLGSKVHTLKKGESIHFHSNTPHKLKSLSAEMTRV
;
A
#
# COMPACT_ATOMS: atom_id res chain seq x y z
N MET A 1 9.11 -41.06 35.87
CA MET A 1 7.78 -40.57 36.29
C MET A 1 7.50 -39.34 35.45
N ILE A 2 6.39 -39.32 34.70
CA ILE A 2 5.96 -38.13 33.97
C ILE A 2 5.36 -37.21 35.05
N ASN A 3 5.96 -36.05 35.28
CA ASN A 3 5.39 -35.07 36.22
C ASN A 3 3.98 -34.72 35.75
N ALA A 4 3.03 -34.63 36.69
CA ALA A 4 1.70 -34.13 36.38
C ALA A 4 1.86 -32.71 35.82
N THR A 5 1.24 -32.45 34.66
CA THR A 5 1.33 -31.15 34.01
C THR A 5 0.61 -30.10 34.84
N ASN A 6 1.24 -28.97 35.08
CA ASN A 6 0.55 -27.78 35.56
C ASN A 6 -0.37 -27.27 34.47
N ASN A 7 -1.57 -26.84 34.87
CA ASN A 7 -2.62 -26.33 34.00
C ASN A 7 -2.30 -24.91 33.52
N GLU A 8 -1.09 -24.65 33.02
CA GLU A 8 -0.66 -23.35 32.50
C GLU A 8 -0.38 -23.43 30.99
N ILE A 9 -0.71 -22.37 30.26
CA ILE A 9 -0.39 -22.21 28.83
C ILE A 9 0.66 -21.11 28.70
N TRP A 10 1.85 -21.49 28.24
CA TRP A 10 3.00 -20.59 28.15
C TRP A 10 3.18 -20.07 26.74
N VAL A 11 3.55 -18.80 26.58
CA VAL A 11 3.78 -18.14 25.29
C VAL A 11 5.13 -17.47 25.30
N PHE A 12 5.96 -17.78 24.30
CA PHE A 12 7.26 -17.14 24.11
C PHE A 12 7.08 -15.70 23.64
N GLY A 13 7.70 -14.74 24.32
CA GLY A 13 7.82 -13.37 23.86
C GLY A 13 9.18 -13.08 23.26
N ASP A 14 9.17 -12.73 21.98
CA ASP A 14 10.37 -12.44 21.20
C ASP A 14 10.71 -10.94 21.23
N LEU A 15 11.74 -10.57 21.98
CA LEU A 15 12.11 -9.16 22.21
C LEU A 15 13.22 -8.65 21.29
N ARG A 16 13.52 -9.40 20.22
CA ARG A 16 14.58 -9.02 19.27
C ARG A 16 14.21 -7.79 18.44
N THR A 17 12.93 -7.58 18.14
CA THR A 17 12.42 -6.37 17.51
C THR A 17 10.98 -6.12 17.98
N ARG A 18 10.48 -4.88 17.84
CA ARG A 18 9.07 -4.59 18.12
C ARG A 18 8.11 -5.43 17.30
N HIS A 19 8.41 -5.62 16.02
CA HIS A 19 7.60 -6.45 15.13
C HIS A 19 7.46 -7.89 15.65
N LEU A 20 8.57 -8.50 16.10
CA LEU A 20 8.55 -9.87 16.63
C LEU A 20 7.77 -9.98 17.95
N LEU A 21 7.86 -8.95 18.80
CA LEU A 21 7.03 -8.87 20.01
C LEU A 21 5.54 -8.79 19.64
N ASP A 22 5.16 -7.96 18.66
CA ASP A 22 3.77 -7.85 18.21
C ASP A 22 3.23 -9.20 17.71
N LEU A 23 4.04 -10.01 17.00
CA LEU A 23 3.66 -11.37 16.62
C LEU A 23 3.44 -12.27 17.85
N SER A 24 4.30 -12.16 18.87
CA SER A 24 4.19 -12.89 20.12
C SER A 24 2.89 -12.53 20.88
N LEU A 25 2.55 -11.24 20.93
CA LEU A 25 1.31 -10.76 21.55
C LEU A 25 0.06 -11.27 20.84
N LYS A 26 0.08 -11.41 19.50
CA LYS A 26 -1.05 -12.02 18.79
C LYS A 26 -1.22 -13.51 19.13
N VAL A 27 -0.12 -14.24 19.35
CA VAL A 27 -0.19 -15.63 19.85
C VAL A 27 -0.72 -15.67 21.27
N LEU A 28 -0.33 -14.70 22.11
CA LEU A 28 -0.86 -14.55 23.47
C LEU A 28 -2.38 -14.39 23.48
N VAL A 29 -2.94 -13.61 22.56
CA VAL A 29 -4.39 -13.48 22.39
C VAL A 29 -5.05 -14.83 22.08
N LYS A 30 -4.46 -15.66 21.21
CA LYS A 30 -4.97 -17.02 20.93
C LYS A 30 -4.88 -17.93 22.15
N ALA A 31 -3.78 -17.84 22.91
CA ALA A 31 -3.60 -18.56 24.17
C ALA A 31 -4.67 -18.18 25.19
N ALA A 32 -4.95 -16.89 25.35
CA ALA A 32 -6.03 -16.38 26.20
C ALA A 32 -7.41 -16.84 25.73
N GLY A 33 -7.65 -16.93 24.43
CA GLY A 33 -8.88 -17.51 23.87
C GLY A 33 -9.07 -18.98 24.23
N LEU A 34 -7.99 -19.78 24.21
CA LEU A 34 -8.00 -21.17 24.66
C LEU A 34 -8.20 -21.28 26.19
N ALA A 35 -7.46 -20.48 26.96
CA ALA A 35 -7.52 -20.41 28.41
C ALA A 35 -8.92 -20.08 28.95
N ARG A 36 -9.68 -19.21 28.27
CA ARG A 36 -11.09 -18.94 28.63
C ARG A 36 -11.97 -20.19 28.61
N LYS A 37 -11.62 -21.19 27.80
CA LYS A 37 -12.35 -22.46 27.70
C LYS A 37 -11.84 -23.50 28.69
N THR A 38 -10.53 -23.51 28.97
CA THR A 38 -9.89 -24.51 29.85
C THR A 38 -9.80 -24.10 31.31
N GLY A 39 -9.82 -22.80 31.61
CA GLY A 39 -9.52 -22.24 32.93
C GLY A 39 -8.03 -22.20 33.28
N ASP A 40 -7.15 -22.50 32.33
CA ASP A 40 -5.69 -22.52 32.54
C ASP A 40 -5.13 -21.09 32.63
N PRO A 41 -4.24 -20.75 33.59
CA PRO A 41 -3.54 -19.48 33.57
C PRO A 41 -2.65 -19.33 32.34
N VAL A 42 -2.64 -18.15 31.75
CA VAL A 42 -1.78 -17.80 30.61
C VAL A 42 -0.51 -17.13 31.12
N VAL A 43 0.62 -17.66 30.68
CA VAL A 43 1.94 -17.16 31.05
C VAL A 43 2.65 -16.66 29.80
N MET A 44 3.16 -15.43 29.82
CA MET A 44 4.14 -14.98 28.84
C MET A 44 5.53 -15.11 29.43
N PHE A 45 6.46 -15.75 28.72
CA PHE A 45 7.85 -15.87 29.19
C PHE A 45 8.82 -15.16 28.24
N LEU A 46 9.77 -14.45 28.84
CA LEU A 46 10.77 -13.63 28.18
C LEU A 46 12.16 -14.04 28.66
N LEU A 47 13.15 -14.02 27.76
CA LEU A 47 14.56 -14.27 28.11
C LEU A 47 15.31 -12.95 27.97
N ILE A 48 16.05 -12.53 29.00
CA ILE A 48 16.66 -11.20 29.04
C ILE A 48 18.09 -11.26 29.56
N PRO A 49 19.05 -10.48 29.00
CA PRO A 49 20.35 -10.30 29.61
C PRO A 49 20.21 -9.46 30.88
N ALA A 50 20.84 -9.92 31.97
CA ALA A 50 20.60 -9.35 33.30
C ALA A 50 21.12 -7.91 33.46
N ALA A 51 22.15 -7.52 32.69
CA ALA A 51 22.77 -6.19 32.77
C ALA A 51 22.05 -5.10 31.94
N THR A 52 21.44 -5.44 30.80
CA THR A 52 20.99 -4.43 29.83
C THR A 52 19.48 -4.41 29.59
N ASN A 53 18.72 -5.42 30.03
CA ASN A 53 17.29 -5.54 29.69
C ASN A 53 17.03 -5.40 28.17
N LEU A 54 18.02 -5.74 27.32
CA LEU A 54 17.98 -5.49 25.87
C LEU A 54 18.59 -6.68 25.13
N LEU A 55 17.78 -7.34 24.29
CA LEU A 55 18.16 -8.56 23.57
C LEU A 55 18.83 -8.32 22.20
N THR A 56 19.15 -7.07 21.81
CA THR A 56 19.57 -6.77 20.44
C THR A 56 21.03 -6.35 20.30
N VAL A 57 21.51 -6.44 19.06
CA VAL A 57 22.82 -5.96 18.59
C VAL A 57 22.75 -4.48 18.12
N SER A 58 21.57 -3.85 18.18
CA SER A 58 21.29 -2.50 17.68
C SER A 58 20.32 -1.76 18.61
N GLU A 59 20.80 -0.68 19.23
CA GLU A 59 20.04 0.15 20.21
C GLU A 59 18.75 0.76 19.62
N ASN A 60 18.66 0.93 18.30
CA ASN A 60 17.57 1.68 17.64
C ASN A 60 16.31 0.87 17.32
N GLU A 61 16.35 -0.47 17.34
CA GLU A 61 15.19 -1.35 17.05
C GLU A 61 14.82 -2.28 18.20
N ALA A 62 15.59 -2.22 19.29
CA ALA A 62 15.37 -3.01 20.48
C ALA A 62 14.08 -2.58 21.17
N CYS A 63 13.25 -3.54 21.57
CA CYS A 63 12.27 -3.25 22.60
C CYS A 63 13.03 -2.95 23.89
N ALA A 64 13.06 -1.69 24.31
CA ALA A 64 13.49 -1.34 25.66
C ALA A 64 12.58 -2.08 26.66
N ILE A 65 13.15 -3.03 27.41
CA ILE A 65 12.40 -3.75 28.44
C ILE A 65 12.40 -2.90 29.71
N GLN A 66 11.48 -1.94 29.75
CA GLN A 66 11.06 -1.24 30.96
C GLN A 66 9.56 -0.93 30.88
N GLU A 67 8.78 -1.42 31.86
CA GLU A 67 7.33 -1.28 32.15
C GLU A 67 6.35 -1.60 31.00
N ILE A 68 6.59 -1.13 29.77
CA ILE A 68 5.68 -1.21 28.63
C ILE A 68 5.41 -2.65 28.19
N VAL A 69 6.42 -3.53 28.13
CA VAL A 69 6.24 -4.90 27.63
C VAL A 69 5.48 -5.79 28.63
N GLU A 70 5.78 -5.65 29.91
CA GLU A 70 5.14 -6.41 31.00
C GLU A 70 3.65 -6.02 31.08
N ASP A 71 3.35 -4.73 31.15
CA ASP A 71 1.99 -4.21 31.17
C ASP A 71 1.23 -4.52 29.88
N GLU A 72 1.91 -4.50 28.74
CA GLU A 72 1.30 -4.84 27.47
C GLU A 72 0.95 -6.34 27.39
N ALA A 73 1.85 -7.23 27.80
CA ALA A 73 1.56 -8.66 27.88
C ALA A 73 0.36 -8.94 28.78
N ILE A 74 0.31 -8.31 29.96
CA ILE A 74 -0.84 -8.42 30.87
C ILE A 74 -2.10 -7.88 30.17
N ALA A 75 -2.06 -6.69 29.59
CA ALA A 75 -3.21 -6.08 28.92
C ALA A 75 -3.74 -6.92 27.74
N TRP A 76 -2.89 -7.71 27.10
CA TRP A 76 -3.27 -8.64 26.02
C TRP A 76 -3.70 -10.03 26.48
N GLY A 77 -3.68 -10.30 27.79
CA GLY A 77 -4.30 -11.49 28.38
C GLY A 77 -3.36 -12.42 29.15
N ALA A 78 -2.10 -12.04 29.39
CA ALA A 78 -1.26 -12.79 30.32
C ALA A 78 -1.75 -12.62 31.76
N ASP A 79 -1.79 -13.72 32.51
CA ASP A 79 -2.00 -13.72 33.96
C ASP A 79 -0.68 -13.58 34.71
N VAL A 80 0.39 -14.15 34.14
CA VAL A 80 1.74 -14.10 34.68
C VAL A 80 2.76 -13.78 33.59
N VAL A 81 3.77 -12.98 33.91
CA VAL A 81 4.94 -12.74 33.06
C VAL A 81 6.18 -13.28 33.75
N TYR A 82 6.83 -14.28 33.14
CA TYR A 82 8.11 -14.83 33.59
C TYR A 82 9.27 -14.18 32.86
N LEU A 83 10.23 -13.66 33.62
CA LEU A 83 11.45 -13.03 33.13
C LEU A 83 12.63 -13.90 33.50
N PHE A 84 13.19 -14.60 32.52
CA PHE A 84 14.38 -15.43 32.70
C PHE A 84 15.64 -14.63 32.40
N GLU A 85 16.47 -14.43 33.41
CA GLU A 85 17.65 -13.56 33.36
C GLU A 85 18.93 -14.37 33.20
N ASN A 86 19.73 -14.07 32.16
CA ASN A 86 21.11 -14.53 32.02
C ASN A 86 21.89 -13.68 31.01
N GLU A 87 23.10 -13.24 31.35
CA GLU A 87 23.98 -12.43 30.48
C GLU A 87 24.21 -13.02 29.09
N ARG A 88 24.23 -14.35 28.97
CA ARG A 88 24.48 -15.05 27.71
C ARG A 88 23.33 -14.94 26.72
N PHE A 89 22.15 -14.47 27.15
CA PHE A 89 21.01 -14.31 26.24
C PHE A 89 21.21 -13.21 25.18
N SER A 90 22.27 -12.41 25.29
CA SER A 90 22.74 -11.54 24.21
C SER A 90 24.11 -12.02 23.69
N PRO A 91 24.24 -12.36 22.39
CA PRO A 91 23.22 -12.33 21.35
C PRO A 91 22.24 -13.52 21.43
N PRO A 92 20.97 -13.34 21.03
CA PRO A 92 19.95 -14.37 21.13
C PRO A 92 20.18 -15.47 20.10
N THR A 93 20.27 -16.71 20.57
CA THR A 93 20.40 -17.90 19.71
C THR A 93 19.45 -19.00 20.16
N ALA A 94 18.79 -19.66 19.21
CA ALA A 94 17.76 -20.65 19.51
C ALA A 94 18.30 -21.86 20.28
N HIS A 95 19.55 -22.27 20.01
CA HIS A 95 20.18 -23.39 20.74
C HIS A 95 20.43 -23.04 22.22
N LEU A 96 20.98 -21.86 22.52
CA LEU A 96 21.22 -21.42 23.88
C LEU A 96 19.90 -21.28 24.66
N PHE A 97 18.89 -20.69 24.03
CA PHE A 97 17.57 -20.54 24.65
C PHE A 97 16.93 -21.90 24.91
N ALA A 98 17.06 -22.85 23.97
CA ALA A 98 16.55 -24.20 24.16
C ALA A 98 17.22 -24.94 25.32
N ASP A 99 18.55 -24.84 25.43
CA ASP A 99 19.32 -25.45 26.52
C ASP A 99 18.93 -24.86 27.88
N ALA A 100 18.71 -23.54 27.95
CA ALA A 100 18.31 -22.85 29.18
C ALA A 100 16.86 -23.17 29.62
N LEU A 101 15.93 -23.26 28.67
CA LEU A 101 14.50 -23.46 28.96
C LEU A 101 14.10 -24.91 29.20
N THR A 102 14.86 -25.88 28.66
CA THR A 102 14.50 -27.30 28.77
C THR A 102 14.38 -27.77 30.23
N PRO A 103 15.32 -27.44 31.15
CA PRO A 103 15.16 -27.77 32.57
C PRO A 103 13.93 -27.11 33.19
N VAL A 104 13.66 -25.84 32.84
CA VAL A 104 12.51 -25.08 33.33
C VAL A 104 11.20 -25.74 32.93
N PHE A 105 11.05 -26.15 31.67
CA PHE A 105 9.84 -26.85 31.22
C PHE A 105 9.67 -28.21 31.88
N LYS A 106 10.76 -28.92 32.19
CA LYS A 106 10.69 -30.19 32.94
C LYS A 106 10.28 -29.99 34.40
N GLU A 107 10.74 -28.92 35.03
CA GLU A 107 10.40 -28.58 36.41
C GLU A 107 8.95 -28.07 36.52
N LYS A 108 8.61 -27.03 35.76
CA LYS A 108 7.31 -26.35 35.82
C LYS A 108 6.19 -27.10 35.11
N SER A 109 6.54 -27.97 34.16
CA SER A 109 5.63 -28.86 33.42
C SER A 109 4.35 -28.18 32.90
N PRO A 110 4.44 -27.06 32.14
CA PRO A 110 3.25 -26.42 31.59
C PRO A 110 2.49 -27.36 30.64
N ARG A 111 1.19 -27.13 30.47
CA ARG A 111 0.33 -27.92 29.58
C ARG A 111 0.77 -27.76 28.13
N LEU A 112 0.86 -26.51 27.68
CA LEU A 112 1.31 -26.13 26.34
C LEU A 112 2.35 -25.01 26.40
N VAL A 113 3.32 -25.06 25.50
CA VAL A 113 4.27 -23.97 25.24
C VAL A 113 4.14 -23.56 23.78
N LEU A 114 3.74 -22.31 23.56
CA LEU A 114 3.41 -21.74 22.27
C LEU A 114 4.52 -20.78 21.81
N PHE A 115 4.93 -20.91 20.56
CA PHE A 115 5.92 -20.05 19.91
C PHE A 115 5.29 -19.41 18.68
N PRO A 116 5.46 -18.08 18.46
CA PRO A 116 5.04 -17.48 17.19
C PRO A 116 5.77 -18.13 16.01
N LEU A 117 5.05 -18.35 14.91
CA LEU A 117 5.59 -18.92 13.69
C LEU A 117 6.52 -17.93 12.97
N THR A 118 7.74 -17.82 13.48
CA THR A 118 8.88 -17.11 12.89
C THR A 118 10.02 -18.11 12.68
N ASP A 119 11.04 -17.77 11.90
CA ASP A 119 12.18 -18.67 11.69
C ASP A 119 12.85 -19.06 13.03
N PHE A 120 12.98 -18.10 13.94
CA PHE A 120 13.54 -18.35 15.27
C PHE A 120 12.58 -19.14 16.17
N GLY A 121 11.29 -18.82 16.16
CA GLY A 121 10.29 -19.56 16.94
C GLY A 121 10.19 -21.02 16.50
N ARG A 122 10.31 -21.29 15.20
CA ARG A 122 10.35 -22.65 14.63
C ARG A 122 11.58 -23.42 15.10
N ASP A 123 12.76 -22.82 15.01
CA ASP A 123 14.01 -23.45 15.46
C ASP A 123 13.99 -23.71 16.97
N LEU A 124 13.59 -22.71 17.77
CA LEU A 124 13.52 -22.82 19.23
C LEU A 124 12.50 -23.88 19.68
N ALA A 125 11.30 -23.90 19.10
CA ALA A 125 10.26 -24.89 19.43
C ALA A 125 10.71 -26.31 19.09
N ALA A 126 11.33 -26.53 17.93
CA ALA A 126 11.82 -27.84 17.52
C ALA A 126 12.92 -28.37 18.46
N ARG A 127 13.89 -27.51 18.81
CA ARG A 127 14.99 -27.87 19.72
C ARG A 127 14.49 -28.18 21.13
N THR A 128 13.63 -27.33 21.69
CA THR A 128 13.07 -27.52 23.03
C THR A 128 12.19 -28.77 23.11
N ALA A 129 11.31 -28.99 22.13
CA ALA A 129 10.48 -30.20 22.08
C ALA A 129 11.34 -31.48 22.02
N ALA A 130 12.39 -31.50 21.19
CA ALA A 130 13.31 -32.63 21.09
C ALA A 130 14.07 -32.88 22.40
N ALA A 131 14.62 -31.83 23.02
CA ALA A 131 15.36 -31.91 24.29
C ALA A 131 14.48 -32.30 25.49
N ALA A 132 13.20 -31.91 25.45
CA ALA A 132 12.18 -32.31 26.41
C ALA A 132 11.59 -33.71 26.14
N ARG A 133 11.87 -34.32 24.96
CA ARG A 133 11.25 -35.56 24.47
C ARG A 133 9.71 -35.46 24.42
N ALA A 134 9.23 -34.33 23.90
CA ALA A 134 7.82 -33.98 23.84
C ALA A 134 7.33 -33.86 22.38
N GLY A 135 6.00 -33.85 22.21
CA GLY A 135 5.38 -33.63 20.90
C GLY A 135 5.38 -32.14 20.50
N LEU A 136 5.47 -31.88 19.20
CA LEU A 136 5.37 -30.54 18.60
C LEU A 136 4.26 -30.51 17.56
N MET A 137 3.28 -29.62 17.74
CA MET A 137 2.30 -29.24 16.71
C MET A 137 2.87 -28.08 15.90
N ALA A 138 3.14 -28.30 14.63
CA ALA A 138 3.71 -27.27 13.78
C ALA A 138 2.63 -26.46 13.06
N ASP A 139 2.85 -25.15 12.94
CA ASP A 139 2.06 -24.25 12.09
C ASP A 139 0.57 -24.17 12.47
N CYS A 140 0.26 -24.25 13.77
CA CYS A 140 -1.12 -24.24 14.26
C CYS A 140 -1.80 -22.89 14.00
N VAL A 141 -2.96 -22.89 13.33
CA VAL A 141 -3.76 -21.70 13.07
C VAL A 141 -4.82 -21.46 14.13
N GLU A 142 -5.40 -22.51 14.68
CA GLU A 142 -6.53 -22.46 15.61
C GLU A 142 -6.47 -23.60 16.63
N PHE A 143 -6.94 -23.33 17.84
CA PHE A 143 -7.10 -24.33 18.90
C PHE A 143 -8.57 -24.58 19.19
N ARG A 144 -8.92 -25.86 19.29
CA ARG A 144 -10.22 -26.35 19.74
C ARG A 144 -10.06 -27.17 21.00
N LEU A 145 -11.06 -27.11 21.87
CA LEU A 145 -11.13 -28.00 23.02
C LEU A 145 -11.65 -29.36 22.52
N GLY A 146 -10.88 -30.40 22.77
CA GLY A 146 -11.32 -31.79 22.58
C GLY A 146 -12.03 -32.32 23.83
N GLU A 147 -12.37 -33.61 23.79
CA GLU A 147 -12.89 -34.32 24.96
C GLU A 147 -11.82 -34.45 26.06
N ASP A 148 -12.24 -34.58 27.32
CA ASP A 148 -11.37 -34.81 28.49
C ASP A 148 -10.22 -33.80 28.68
N GLY A 149 -10.43 -32.55 28.26
CA GLY A 149 -9.44 -31.47 28.39
C GLY A 149 -8.32 -31.51 27.35
N ALA A 150 -8.44 -32.35 26.32
CA ALA A 150 -7.53 -32.37 25.18
C ALA A 150 -7.58 -31.06 24.40
N VAL A 151 -6.48 -30.74 23.72
CA VAL A 151 -6.41 -29.56 22.85
C VAL A 151 -6.12 -30.03 21.44
N VAL A 152 -7.01 -29.70 20.52
CA VAL A 152 -6.88 -30.02 19.09
C VAL A 152 -6.38 -28.77 18.36
N GLY A 153 -5.19 -28.86 17.78
CA GLY A 153 -4.64 -27.84 16.90
C GLY A 153 -5.00 -28.11 15.45
N LEU A 154 -5.45 -27.08 14.73
CA LEU A 154 -5.60 -27.12 13.28
C LEU A 154 -4.30 -26.67 12.63
N CYS A 155 -3.68 -27.57 11.86
CA CYS A 155 -2.38 -27.34 11.25
C CYS A 155 -2.48 -27.53 9.72
N PRO A 156 -2.17 -26.52 8.90
CA PRO A 156 -2.07 -26.69 7.47
C PRO A 156 -0.87 -27.58 7.14
N ALA A 157 -1.09 -28.53 6.23
CA ALA A 157 -0.09 -29.43 5.68
C ALA A 157 -0.17 -29.36 4.15
N TRP A 158 0.86 -29.89 3.47
CA TRP A 158 0.90 -29.91 1.99
C TRP A 158 0.70 -28.53 1.35
N GLY A 159 1.36 -27.50 1.90
CA GLY A 159 1.24 -26.13 1.39
C GLY A 159 -0.14 -25.51 1.60
N GLY A 160 -0.94 -26.04 2.54
CA GLY A 160 -2.29 -25.56 2.85
C GLY A 160 -3.41 -26.35 2.19
N GLU A 161 -3.11 -27.36 1.36
CA GLU A 161 -4.12 -28.21 0.73
C GLU A 161 -4.87 -29.09 1.74
N ILE A 162 -4.21 -29.48 2.84
CA ILE A 162 -4.78 -30.35 3.86
C ILE A 162 -4.76 -29.61 5.20
N MET A 163 -5.92 -29.54 5.86
CA MET A 163 -6.01 -29.15 7.26
C MET A 163 -5.96 -30.41 8.12
N SER A 164 -4.88 -30.54 8.91
CA SER A 164 -4.69 -31.65 9.84
C SER A 164 -5.15 -31.25 11.23
N GLU A 165 -5.94 -32.11 11.88
CA GLU A 165 -6.26 -31.97 13.30
C GLU A 165 -5.24 -32.77 14.11
N ILE A 166 -4.40 -32.09 14.88
CA ILE A 166 -3.37 -32.72 15.72
C ILE A 166 -3.77 -32.52 17.18
N THR A 167 -3.81 -33.61 17.95
CA THR A 167 -4.31 -33.56 19.33
C THR A 167 -3.16 -33.63 20.33
N TYR A 168 -3.14 -32.65 21.24
CA TYR A 168 -2.44 -32.75 22.52
C TYR A 168 -3.31 -33.49 23.53
N VAL A 169 -2.78 -34.58 24.08
CA VAL A 169 -3.45 -35.41 25.09
C VAL A 169 -2.93 -35.03 26.49
N PRO A 170 -3.80 -34.60 27.42
CA PRO A 170 -3.40 -34.25 28.79
C PRO A 170 -2.74 -35.42 29.52
N GLY A 171 -1.85 -35.10 30.47
CA GLY A 171 -1.14 -36.12 31.26
C GLY A 171 0.03 -36.81 30.53
N ARG A 172 0.32 -36.46 29.27
CA ARG A 172 1.49 -36.93 28.52
C ARG A 172 2.72 -36.02 28.64
N GLY A 173 2.69 -35.05 29.56
CA GLY A 173 3.72 -34.02 29.73
C GLY A 173 3.41 -32.76 28.92
N THR A 174 4.38 -31.85 28.85
CA THR A 174 4.26 -30.58 28.12
C THR A 174 4.17 -30.79 26.61
N GLY A 175 3.20 -30.15 25.95
CA GLY A 175 3.13 -30.06 24.49
C GLY A 175 3.74 -28.77 23.96
N PHE A 176 4.40 -28.84 22.81
CA PHE A 176 4.98 -27.67 22.14
C PHE A 176 4.17 -27.34 20.89
N VAL A 177 4.05 -26.05 20.57
CA VAL A 177 3.29 -25.61 19.39
C VAL A 177 3.96 -24.41 18.75
N THR A 178 4.14 -24.43 17.43
CA THR A 178 4.35 -23.18 16.68
C THR A 178 3.00 -22.70 16.17
N VAL A 179 2.70 -21.42 16.40
CA VAL A 179 1.37 -20.85 16.20
C VAL A 179 1.46 -19.73 15.18
N GLN A 180 0.60 -19.76 14.17
CA GLN A 180 0.46 -18.64 13.26
C GLN A 180 -0.02 -17.41 14.05
N PRO A 181 0.73 -16.30 14.04
CA PRO A 181 0.36 -15.13 14.82
C PRO A 181 -0.87 -14.39 14.25
N HIS A 182 -1.38 -14.79 13.08
CA HIS A 182 -2.47 -14.07 12.39
C HIS A 182 -3.81 -14.77 12.61
N GLY A 183 -4.92 -14.02 12.47
CA GLY A 183 -6.28 -14.52 12.71
C GLY A 183 -6.72 -14.60 14.18
N GLY A 184 -5.92 -14.09 15.13
CA GLY A 184 -6.36 -13.88 16.52
C GLY A 184 -6.82 -12.45 16.72
N THR A 185 -8.11 -12.23 16.95
CA THR A 185 -8.67 -10.91 17.31
C THR A 185 -8.91 -10.85 18.81
N GLY A 186 -8.34 -9.86 19.47
CA GLY A 186 -8.52 -9.61 20.89
C GLY A 186 -8.60 -8.12 21.16
N GLU A 187 -9.13 -7.76 22.32
CA GLU A 187 -9.16 -6.38 22.80
C GLU A 187 -8.14 -6.23 23.92
N LYS A 188 -7.40 -5.12 23.91
CA LYS A 188 -6.44 -4.77 24.95
C LYS A 188 -7.21 -4.28 26.18
N ASP A 189 -7.06 -4.97 27.30
CA ASP A 189 -7.64 -4.57 28.59
C ASP A 189 -6.58 -3.91 29.47
N THR A 190 -6.51 -2.58 29.43
CA THR A 190 -5.53 -1.80 30.21
C THR A 190 -5.77 -1.84 31.72
N LYS A 191 -6.90 -2.40 32.18
CA LYS A 191 -7.22 -2.53 33.60
C LYS A 191 -6.91 -3.92 34.16
N ARG A 192 -6.51 -4.87 33.30
CA ARG A 192 -6.14 -6.22 33.72
C ARG A 192 -4.94 -6.14 34.68
N LYS A 193 -4.97 -6.96 35.74
CA LYS A 193 -3.86 -7.14 36.67
C LYS A 193 -3.24 -8.51 36.44
N GLY A 194 -1.91 -8.58 36.47
CA GLY A 194 -1.14 -9.81 36.37
C GLY A 194 0.02 -9.81 37.36
N ARG A 195 0.72 -10.95 37.45
CA ARG A 195 1.92 -11.10 38.29
C ARG A 195 3.17 -11.12 37.42
N ILE A 196 4.25 -10.53 37.89
CA ILE A 196 5.56 -10.57 37.23
C ILE A 196 6.53 -11.31 38.15
N GLU A 197 7.26 -12.28 37.60
CA GLU A 197 8.30 -13.02 38.34
C GLU A 197 9.62 -13.03 37.58
N ARG A 198 10.70 -12.65 38.27
CA ARG A 198 12.06 -12.67 37.75
C ARG A 198 12.82 -13.87 38.29
N MET A 199 13.48 -14.61 37.39
CA MET A 199 14.20 -15.85 37.69
C MET A 199 15.56 -15.84 36.99
N VAL A 200 16.64 -15.93 37.77
CA VAL A 200 18.00 -16.01 37.23
C VAL A 200 18.31 -17.46 36.84
N LEU A 201 18.71 -17.68 35.58
CA LEU A 201 19.09 -19.01 35.06
C LEU A 201 20.62 -19.15 35.02
N ALA A 202 21.26 -19.58 36.10
CA ALA A 202 22.73 -19.56 36.22
C ALA A 202 23.46 -20.68 35.41
N ASP A 203 22.87 -21.88 35.31
CA ASP A 203 23.55 -23.08 34.80
C ASP A 203 23.21 -23.40 33.34
N ILE A 204 23.59 -22.52 32.40
CA ILE A 204 23.39 -22.76 30.97
C ILE A 204 24.65 -23.38 30.36
N PRO A 205 24.59 -24.59 29.77
CA PRO A 205 25.73 -25.24 29.13
C PRO A 205 26.39 -24.37 28.05
N GLU A 206 27.70 -24.57 27.84
CA GLU A 206 28.38 -23.92 26.72
C GLU A 206 28.03 -24.60 25.40
N ALA A 207 27.68 -23.82 24.37
CA ALA A 207 27.34 -24.33 23.06
C ALA A 207 28.57 -24.96 22.40
N LYS A 208 28.52 -26.27 22.13
CA LYS A 208 29.70 -27.02 21.66
C LYS A 208 29.96 -26.91 20.15
N GLU A 209 28.96 -26.53 19.34
CA GLU A 209 29.01 -26.75 17.89
C GLU A 209 28.63 -25.56 17.01
N ILE A 210 28.00 -24.51 17.54
CA ILE A 210 27.54 -23.35 16.75
C ILE A 210 28.10 -22.06 17.35
N ARG A 211 28.82 -21.28 16.53
CA ARG A 211 29.35 -19.97 16.91
C ARG A 211 28.79 -18.89 16.00
N LEU A 212 28.15 -17.87 16.57
CA LEU A 212 27.74 -16.68 15.84
C LEU A 212 28.98 -15.84 15.51
N VAL A 213 29.24 -15.63 14.21
CA VAL A 213 30.40 -14.87 13.73
C VAL A 213 30.06 -13.41 13.48
N SER A 214 28.91 -13.13 12.87
CA SER A 214 28.47 -11.76 12.58
C SER A 214 26.95 -11.69 12.41
N VAL A 215 26.39 -10.52 12.72
CA VAL A 215 25.00 -10.15 12.44
C VAL A 215 25.03 -8.85 11.64
N LYS A 216 24.21 -8.74 10.61
CA LYS A 216 24.02 -7.51 9.85
C LYS A 216 22.52 -7.24 9.73
N PRO A 217 22.01 -6.08 10.19
CA PRO A 217 20.66 -5.66 9.87
C PRO A 217 20.49 -5.63 8.34
N ALA A 218 19.33 -6.10 7.87
CA ALA A 218 18.96 -5.86 6.48
C ALA A 218 18.83 -4.34 6.26
N PRO A 219 19.26 -3.79 5.12
CA PRO A 219 19.11 -2.37 4.86
C PRO A 219 17.64 -1.95 4.93
N LEU A 220 17.33 -0.97 5.79
CA LEU A 220 16.06 -0.25 5.86
C LEU A 220 15.89 0.59 4.58
N THR A 221 15.60 -0.08 3.47
CA THR A 221 14.95 0.58 2.33
C THR A 221 13.47 0.67 2.68
N GLY A 222 12.75 1.71 2.24
CA GLY A 222 11.30 1.90 2.50
C GLY A 222 10.39 0.87 1.82
N ASP A 223 10.88 -0.36 1.75
CA ASP A 223 10.62 -1.41 0.78
C ASP A 223 10.39 -2.77 1.46
N ASP A 224 10.11 -2.79 2.76
CA ASP A 224 9.70 -4.01 3.42
C ASP A 224 8.36 -4.48 2.86
N LEU A 225 8.44 -5.54 2.08
CA LEU A 225 7.31 -6.11 1.35
C LEU A 225 6.28 -6.71 2.32
N GLU A 226 6.68 -7.14 3.51
CA GLU A 226 5.84 -7.79 4.51
C GLU A 226 4.90 -6.79 5.22
N SER A 227 5.33 -5.53 5.37
CA SER A 227 4.56 -4.44 5.97
C SER A 227 3.85 -3.52 4.96
N ALA A 228 4.00 -3.79 3.66
CA ALA A 228 3.42 -2.98 2.60
C ALA A 228 1.88 -2.96 2.64
N ARG A 229 1.28 -1.77 2.61
CA ARG A 229 -0.20 -1.60 2.56
C ARG A 229 -0.78 -1.99 1.20
N THR A 230 -0.02 -1.77 0.14
CA THR A 230 -0.39 -2.12 -1.24
C THR A 230 0.76 -2.89 -1.86
N VAL A 231 0.47 -4.03 -2.49
CA VAL A 231 1.46 -4.83 -3.21
C VAL A 231 0.99 -5.13 -4.62
N VAL A 232 1.84 -4.89 -5.62
CA VAL A 232 1.58 -5.28 -7.01
C VAL A 232 2.54 -6.42 -7.37
N VAL A 233 1.97 -7.58 -7.68
CA VAL A 233 2.70 -8.82 -7.94
C VAL A 233 2.74 -9.10 -9.44
N GLY A 234 3.94 -9.31 -9.98
CA GLY A 234 4.12 -9.76 -11.36
C GLY A 234 4.34 -11.26 -11.50
N GLY A 235 3.74 -11.86 -12.52
CA GLY A 235 3.84 -13.28 -12.85
C GLY A 235 4.53 -13.59 -14.17
N ALA A 236 4.67 -14.89 -14.47
CA ALA A 236 5.21 -15.38 -15.73
C ALA A 236 4.44 -14.89 -16.96
N GLY A 237 3.14 -14.62 -16.82
CA GLY A 237 2.28 -14.12 -17.90
C GLY A 237 2.68 -12.76 -18.45
N LEU A 238 3.58 -12.02 -17.79
CA LEU A 238 4.15 -10.77 -18.31
C LEU A 238 5.15 -11.02 -19.45
N GLY A 239 5.78 -12.20 -19.51
CA GLY A 239 6.63 -12.63 -20.63
C GLY A 239 8.01 -11.96 -20.75
N SER A 240 8.21 -10.74 -20.24
CA SER A 240 9.49 -10.02 -20.35
C SER A 240 9.74 -9.06 -19.17
N MET A 241 11.01 -8.64 -19.01
CA MET A 241 11.43 -7.61 -18.06
C MET A 241 10.80 -6.24 -18.37
N GLU A 242 10.61 -5.92 -19.64
CA GLU A 242 9.97 -4.69 -20.10
C GLU A 242 8.51 -4.60 -19.64
N ASN A 243 7.74 -5.67 -19.87
CA ASN A 243 6.35 -5.76 -19.39
C ASN A 243 6.28 -5.78 -17.87
N PHE A 244 7.25 -6.41 -17.20
CA PHE A 244 7.38 -6.31 -15.74
C PHE A 244 7.64 -4.87 -15.26
N GLY A 245 8.23 -4.02 -16.10
CA GLY A 245 8.34 -2.58 -15.84
C GLY A 245 7.00 -1.89 -15.60
N GLN A 246 5.92 -2.34 -16.25
CA GLN A 246 4.57 -1.81 -16.04
C GLN A 246 4.04 -2.14 -14.62
N VAL A 247 4.40 -3.30 -14.07
CA VAL A 247 4.09 -3.66 -12.68
C VAL A 247 4.76 -2.70 -11.70
N ARG A 248 6.01 -2.32 -11.96
CA ARG A 248 6.74 -1.32 -11.15
C ARG A 248 6.07 0.04 -11.22
N GLN A 249 5.67 0.47 -12.42
CA GLN A 249 4.98 1.75 -12.62
C GLN A 249 3.62 1.80 -11.92
N LEU A 250 2.86 0.69 -11.93
CA LEU A 250 1.59 0.60 -11.22
C LEU A 250 1.79 0.64 -9.70
N ALA A 251 2.77 -0.10 -9.18
CA ALA A 251 3.12 -0.05 -7.75
C ALA A 251 3.49 1.38 -7.32
N ALA A 252 4.35 2.05 -8.08
CA ALA A 252 4.75 3.43 -7.83
C ALA A 252 3.55 4.39 -7.86
N ALA A 253 2.63 4.23 -8.82
CA ALA A 253 1.43 5.06 -8.92
C ALA A 253 0.49 4.91 -7.71
N MET A 254 0.58 3.81 -6.95
CA MET A 254 -0.25 3.52 -5.79
C MET A 254 0.49 3.66 -4.46
N ALA A 255 1.72 4.19 -4.47
CA ALA A 255 2.63 4.16 -3.32
C ALA A 255 2.73 2.75 -2.69
N GLY A 256 2.71 1.72 -3.54
CA GLY A 256 2.78 0.32 -3.17
C GLY A 256 4.14 -0.31 -3.48
N GLN A 257 4.32 -1.54 -3.01
CA GLN A 257 5.53 -2.32 -3.18
C GLN A 257 5.41 -3.31 -4.34
N VAL A 258 6.55 -3.60 -4.98
CA VAL A 258 6.64 -4.56 -6.09
C VAL A 258 6.99 -5.93 -5.54
N ALA A 259 6.26 -6.94 -6.01
CA ALA A 259 6.58 -8.33 -5.74
C ALA A 259 6.51 -9.19 -7.00
N ALA A 260 6.96 -10.42 -6.90
CA ALA A 260 6.83 -11.39 -7.97
C ALA A 260 6.61 -12.82 -7.50
N THR A 261 6.06 -13.62 -8.41
CA THR A 261 6.15 -15.08 -8.34
C THR A 261 7.54 -15.56 -8.74
N ARG A 262 7.79 -16.86 -8.58
CA ARG A 262 9.10 -17.48 -8.85
C ARG A 262 9.66 -17.24 -10.27
N PRO A 263 8.89 -17.30 -11.37
CA PRO A 263 9.47 -17.19 -12.71
C PRO A 263 10.11 -15.83 -13.02
N PRO A 264 9.50 -14.66 -12.72
CA PRO A 264 10.20 -13.37 -12.85
C PRO A 264 11.50 -13.24 -12.05
N VAL A 265 11.57 -13.86 -10.86
CA VAL A 265 12.79 -13.87 -10.02
C VAL A 265 13.89 -14.72 -10.68
N LEU A 266 13.55 -15.92 -11.16
CA LEU A 266 14.49 -16.80 -11.85
C LEU A 266 15.00 -16.21 -13.17
N ASN A 267 14.17 -15.42 -13.85
CA ASN A 267 14.56 -14.68 -15.06
C ASN A 267 15.26 -13.35 -14.75
N HIS A 268 15.57 -13.07 -13.48
CA HIS A 268 16.25 -11.85 -13.01
C HIS A 268 15.52 -10.54 -13.38
N TRP A 269 14.19 -10.57 -13.54
CA TRP A 269 13.40 -9.36 -13.77
C TRP A 269 13.25 -8.54 -12.49
N VAL A 270 13.35 -9.18 -11.33
CA VAL A 270 13.29 -8.60 -9.99
C VAL A 270 14.16 -9.40 -9.02
N ALA A 271 14.58 -8.77 -7.92
CA ALA A 271 15.40 -9.39 -6.89
C ALA A 271 14.67 -10.50 -6.12
N GLU A 272 15.43 -11.42 -5.55
CA GLU A 272 14.92 -12.62 -4.85
C GLU A 272 14.13 -12.29 -3.58
N ASP A 273 14.46 -11.19 -2.92
CA ASP A 273 13.73 -10.67 -1.76
C ASP A 273 12.28 -10.25 -2.07
N ARG A 274 11.94 -10.10 -3.35
CA ARG A 274 10.58 -9.81 -3.82
C ARG A 274 9.75 -11.06 -4.15
N LEU A 275 10.30 -12.25 -3.95
CA LEU A 275 9.59 -13.50 -4.16
C LEU A 275 8.48 -13.68 -3.12
N ILE A 276 7.24 -13.84 -3.58
CA ILE A 276 6.11 -14.23 -2.72
C ILE A 276 5.78 -15.71 -2.90
N GLY A 277 5.55 -16.39 -1.79
CA GLY A 277 5.02 -17.74 -1.75
C GLY A 277 5.58 -18.57 -0.59
N GLN A 278 5.30 -19.86 -0.60
CA GLN A 278 5.69 -20.83 0.44
C GLN A 278 7.22 -20.84 0.71
N THR A 279 8.04 -20.63 -0.32
CA THR A 279 9.50 -20.57 -0.21
C THR A 279 10.04 -19.15 -0.25
N GLY A 280 9.16 -18.15 -0.23
CA GLY A 280 9.50 -16.73 -0.26
C GLY A 280 8.85 -15.99 0.89
N ARG A 281 8.54 -14.71 0.68
CA ARG A 281 7.86 -13.85 1.64
C ARG A 281 6.37 -14.14 1.65
N THR A 282 5.78 -14.01 2.84
CA THR A 282 4.32 -13.99 3.03
C THR A 282 3.90 -12.56 3.30
N VAL A 283 2.95 -12.03 2.51
CA VAL A 283 2.52 -10.64 2.58
C VAL A 283 1.04 -10.56 2.95
N ARG A 284 0.66 -9.47 3.62
CA ARG A 284 -0.72 -9.22 4.04
C ARG A 284 -1.15 -7.77 3.78
N PRO A 285 -1.05 -7.27 2.55
CA PRO A 285 -1.46 -5.90 2.24
C PRO A 285 -2.97 -5.73 2.35
N ASN A 286 -3.40 -4.48 2.53
CA ASN A 286 -4.81 -4.11 2.39
C ASN A 286 -5.28 -4.30 0.94
N LEU A 287 -4.40 -4.06 -0.03
CA LEU A 287 -4.67 -4.24 -1.45
C LEU A 287 -3.52 -5.00 -2.13
N LEU A 288 -3.85 -6.13 -2.74
CA LEU A 288 -2.94 -6.92 -3.56
C LEU A 288 -3.43 -6.95 -5.02
N ILE A 289 -2.58 -6.56 -5.97
CA ILE A 289 -2.87 -6.65 -7.40
C ILE A 289 -1.95 -7.70 -8.03
N SER A 290 -2.51 -8.83 -8.45
CA SER A 290 -1.79 -9.94 -9.05
C SER A 290 -1.91 -9.89 -10.58
N VAL A 291 -0.79 -9.72 -11.28
CA VAL A 291 -0.76 -9.50 -12.73
C VAL A 291 -0.04 -10.63 -13.46
N GLY A 292 -0.74 -11.33 -14.34
CA GLY A 292 -0.17 -12.40 -15.15
C GLY A 292 0.30 -13.61 -14.32
N THR A 293 -0.35 -13.88 -13.18
CA THR A 293 -0.04 -15.04 -12.32
C THR A 293 -1.05 -16.16 -12.56
N SER A 294 -0.60 -17.42 -12.53
CA SER A 294 -1.50 -18.58 -12.69
C SER A 294 -2.28 -18.92 -11.41
N GLY A 295 -1.85 -18.43 -10.24
CA GLY A 295 -2.45 -18.80 -8.96
C GLY A 295 -2.01 -20.16 -8.42
N ALA A 296 -0.77 -20.58 -8.74
CA ALA A 296 -0.19 -21.78 -8.17
C ALA A 296 -0.22 -21.75 -6.63
N ILE A 297 -0.46 -22.90 -5.99
CA ILE A 297 -0.64 -23.02 -4.53
C ILE A 297 0.56 -22.47 -3.76
N GLN A 298 1.77 -22.69 -4.30
CA GLN A 298 3.00 -22.18 -3.71
C GLN A 298 3.01 -20.65 -3.65
N TYR A 299 2.41 -19.96 -4.63
CA TYR A 299 2.27 -18.50 -4.61
C TYR A 299 1.11 -18.06 -3.72
N THR A 300 -0.06 -18.69 -3.87
CA THR A 300 -1.28 -18.28 -3.17
C THR A 300 -1.19 -18.45 -1.65
N ALA A 301 -0.41 -19.42 -1.17
CA ALA A 301 -0.07 -19.58 0.25
C ALA A 301 0.57 -18.31 0.86
N GLY A 302 1.31 -17.52 0.07
CA GLY A 302 1.96 -16.29 0.52
C GLY A 302 1.08 -15.04 0.49
N ILE A 303 -0.15 -15.12 -0.04
CA ILE A 303 -1.06 -13.97 -0.22
C ILE A 303 -2.47 -14.20 0.32
N MET A 304 -2.76 -15.40 0.85
CA MET A 304 -4.11 -15.84 1.23
C MET A 304 -4.79 -14.93 2.26
N GLU A 305 -4.00 -14.20 3.05
CA GLU A 305 -4.48 -13.28 4.09
C GLU A 305 -4.44 -11.80 3.67
N SER A 306 -4.38 -11.51 2.37
CA SER A 306 -4.49 -10.13 1.85
C SER A 306 -5.92 -9.62 1.97
N GLY A 307 -6.09 -8.32 2.22
CA GLY A 307 -7.42 -7.71 2.42
C GLY A 307 -8.30 -7.74 1.17
N THR A 308 -7.83 -7.16 0.06
CA THR A 308 -8.50 -7.20 -1.24
C THR A 308 -7.53 -7.68 -2.30
N ILE A 309 -7.88 -8.73 -3.03
CA ILE A 309 -7.09 -9.34 -4.09
C ILE A 309 -7.74 -9.03 -5.45
N VAL A 310 -7.00 -8.28 -6.27
CA VAL A 310 -7.35 -8.00 -7.67
C VAL A 310 -6.47 -8.87 -8.56
N ALA A 311 -7.06 -9.70 -9.41
CA ALA A 311 -6.33 -10.52 -10.38
C ALA A 311 -6.53 -10.00 -11.81
N ILE A 312 -5.43 -9.84 -12.55
CA ILE A 312 -5.42 -9.47 -13.97
C ILE A 312 -4.75 -10.60 -14.73
N ASN A 313 -5.52 -11.33 -15.53
CA ASN A 313 -5.00 -12.44 -16.33
C ASN A 313 -5.74 -12.54 -17.67
N ARG A 314 -5.01 -12.88 -18.73
CA ARG A 314 -5.59 -13.12 -20.07
C ARG A 314 -6.43 -14.40 -20.14
N ASP A 315 -6.09 -15.39 -19.32
CA ASP A 315 -6.76 -16.69 -19.29
C ASP A 315 -7.91 -16.66 -18.27
N PRO A 316 -9.19 -16.65 -18.70
CA PRO A 316 -10.34 -16.64 -17.80
C PRO A 316 -10.44 -17.89 -16.91
N ALA A 317 -9.74 -18.98 -17.26
CA ALA A 317 -9.71 -20.21 -16.47
C ALA A 317 -8.57 -20.23 -15.43
N ALA A 318 -7.79 -19.17 -15.30
CA ALA A 318 -6.65 -19.13 -14.39
C ALA A 318 -7.06 -19.35 -12.92
N PRO A 319 -6.43 -20.29 -12.18
CA PRO A 319 -6.74 -20.58 -10.78
C PRO A 319 -6.73 -19.38 -9.84
N ILE A 320 -5.95 -18.33 -10.14
CA ILE A 320 -5.91 -17.10 -9.33
C ILE A 320 -7.29 -16.45 -9.17
N PHE A 321 -8.19 -16.58 -10.15
CA PHE A 321 -9.54 -16.03 -10.06
C PHE A 321 -10.41 -16.69 -9.00
N ARG A 322 -10.05 -17.89 -8.51
CA ARG A 322 -10.76 -18.51 -7.38
C ARG A 322 -10.45 -17.85 -6.04
N LEU A 323 -9.32 -17.17 -5.94
CA LEU A 323 -8.88 -16.46 -4.74
C LEU A 323 -9.16 -14.95 -4.81
N ALA A 324 -9.28 -14.39 -6.01
CA ALA A 324 -9.44 -12.95 -6.20
C ALA A 324 -10.84 -12.45 -5.86
N ASP A 325 -10.92 -11.33 -5.15
CA ASP A 325 -12.17 -10.59 -4.93
C ASP A 325 -12.62 -9.90 -6.22
N ILE A 326 -11.66 -9.44 -7.03
CA ILE A 326 -11.91 -8.77 -8.31
C ILE A 326 -11.08 -9.44 -9.40
N GLY A 327 -11.74 -10.04 -10.39
CA GLY A 327 -11.09 -10.62 -11.56
C GLY A 327 -11.25 -9.75 -12.80
N VAL A 328 -10.13 -9.45 -13.47
CA VAL A 328 -10.08 -8.77 -14.77
C VAL A 328 -9.48 -9.70 -15.80
N VAL A 329 -10.29 -10.08 -16.79
CA VAL A 329 -9.86 -10.87 -17.93
C VAL A 329 -9.35 -9.94 -19.02
N ALA A 330 -8.03 -9.74 -19.08
CA ALA A 330 -7.40 -8.82 -20.02
C ALA A 330 -5.93 -9.18 -20.28
N ASP A 331 -5.42 -8.74 -21.43
CA ASP A 331 -3.99 -8.81 -21.72
C ASP A 331 -3.23 -7.70 -20.98
N ALA A 332 -2.26 -8.08 -20.15
CA ALA A 332 -1.59 -7.17 -19.24
C ALA A 332 -0.84 -6.02 -19.97
N PRO A 333 -0.08 -6.26 -21.05
CA PRO A 333 0.60 -5.19 -21.79
C PRO A 333 -0.31 -4.08 -22.31
N THR A 334 -1.56 -4.42 -22.68
CA THR A 334 -2.56 -3.46 -23.17
C THR A 334 -3.34 -2.82 -22.03
N PHE A 335 -3.69 -3.59 -20.99
CA PHE A 335 -4.54 -3.11 -19.91
C PHE A 335 -3.81 -2.27 -18.86
N LEU A 336 -2.57 -2.65 -18.51
CA LEU A 336 -1.80 -1.96 -17.47
C LEU A 336 -1.57 -0.47 -17.77
N PRO A 337 -1.21 -0.04 -19.00
CA PRO A 337 -1.05 1.39 -19.31
C PRO A 337 -2.31 2.22 -19.01
N LEU A 338 -3.49 1.68 -19.34
CA LEU A 338 -4.78 2.34 -19.08
C LEU A 338 -5.05 2.43 -17.59
N LEU A 339 -4.80 1.34 -16.86
CA LEU A 339 -4.97 1.30 -15.41
C LEU A 339 -4.02 2.28 -14.70
N ILE A 340 -2.73 2.29 -15.08
CA ILE A 340 -1.73 3.21 -14.50
C ILE A 340 -2.13 4.66 -14.69
N SER A 341 -2.56 5.03 -15.91
CA SER A 341 -3.02 6.39 -16.22
C SER A 341 -4.20 6.79 -15.33
N ARG A 342 -5.23 5.93 -15.23
CA ARG A 342 -6.40 6.17 -14.39
C ARG A 342 -6.07 6.23 -12.90
N THR A 343 -5.17 5.37 -12.43
CA THR A 343 -4.68 5.37 -11.04
C THR A 343 -3.98 6.68 -10.71
N ARG A 344 -3.08 7.16 -11.57
CA ARG A 344 -2.41 8.45 -11.37
C ARG A 344 -3.41 9.60 -11.31
N GLN A 345 -4.37 9.64 -12.23
CA GLN A 345 -5.43 10.66 -12.20
C GLN A 345 -6.24 10.62 -10.91
N ALA A 346 -6.64 9.43 -10.45
CA ALA A 346 -7.42 9.27 -9.23
C ALA A 346 -6.64 9.66 -7.97
N VAL A 347 -5.34 9.30 -7.90
CA VAL A 347 -4.45 9.67 -6.79
C VAL A 347 -4.22 11.18 -6.77
N MET A 348 -3.92 11.80 -7.92
CA MET A 348 -3.74 13.25 -8.00
C MET A 348 -5.02 14.01 -7.64
N ARG A 349 -6.18 13.49 -8.02
CA ARG A 349 -7.48 14.04 -7.60
C ARG A 349 -7.68 13.94 -6.09
N ARG A 350 -7.41 12.77 -5.48
CA ARG A 350 -7.50 12.61 -4.01
C ARG A 350 -6.53 13.51 -3.27
N LEU A 351 -5.28 13.61 -3.71
CA LEU A 351 -4.29 14.52 -3.13
C LEU A 351 -4.75 15.98 -3.25
N ALA A 352 -5.29 16.37 -4.41
CA ALA A 352 -5.87 17.69 -4.60
C ALA A 352 -7.09 17.93 -3.71
N ASP A 353 -7.91 16.92 -3.45
CA ASP A 353 -9.09 17.01 -2.57
C ASP A 353 -8.67 17.07 -1.07
N ASP A 354 -7.70 16.26 -0.63
CA ASP A 354 -7.25 16.15 0.77
C ASP A 354 -6.43 17.38 1.21
N MET A 355 -5.58 17.92 0.34
CA MET A 355 -4.84 19.17 0.60
C MET A 355 -5.74 20.40 0.66
N CYS A 356 -7.03 20.22 0.38
CA CYS A 356 -8.03 21.25 0.38
C CYS A 356 -8.99 21.18 1.58
N THR A 357 -8.80 20.21 2.48
CA THR A 357 -9.54 20.05 3.74
C THR A 357 -8.58 20.05 4.91
N ASP A 358 -8.23 21.24 5.41
CA ASP A 358 -7.55 21.34 6.72
C ASP A 358 -8.58 21.50 7.84
N THR A 359 -8.36 20.78 8.94
CA THR A 359 -9.34 20.50 10.01
C THR A 359 -9.26 21.50 11.15
N SER A 360 -8.89 22.75 10.88
CA SER A 360 -8.84 23.79 11.91
C SER A 360 -9.44 25.11 11.41
N VAL A 361 -10.59 25.43 12.01
CA VAL A 361 -11.17 26.77 12.27
C VAL A 361 -10.97 27.86 11.19
N HIS A 362 -12.09 28.19 10.53
CA HIS A 362 -12.39 29.42 9.76
C HIS A 362 -11.72 29.59 8.37
N MET A 363 -12.58 29.43 7.35
CA MET A 363 -12.55 30.07 6.02
C MET A 363 -11.25 30.79 5.62
N LYS A 364 -10.25 30.02 5.18
CA LYS A 364 -9.37 30.44 4.08
C LYS A 364 -9.45 29.37 3.00
N ARG A 365 -10.25 29.69 1.97
CA ARG A 365 -10.37 28.87 0.75
C ARG A 365 -9.01 28.85 0.05
N SER A 366 -8.44 27.66 -0.15
CA SER A 366 -7.19 27.54 -0.91
C SER A 366 -7.42 27.89 -2.38
N GLY A 367 -6.70 28.89 -2.87
CA GLY A 367 -6.84 29.42 -4.22
C GLY A 367 -6.17 28.54 -5.28
N PHE A 368 -6.49 28.76 -6.55
CA PHE A 368 -5.85 28.10 -7.71
C PHE A 368 -4.31 28.15 -7.63
N GLY A 369 -3.73 29.29 -7.21
CA GLY A 369 -2.28 29.47 -7.08
C GLY A 369 -1.61 28.53 -6.08
N GLU A 370 -2.20 28.36 -4.90
CA GLU A 370 -1.67 27.46 -3.86
C GLU A 370 -1.68 26.00 -4.34
N LYS A 371 -2.70 25.60 -5.12
CA LYS A 371 -2.76 24.27 -5.73
C LYS A 371 -1.60 24.05 -6.70
N ILE A 372 -1.28 25.04 -7.54
CA ILE A 372 -0.17 24.92 -8.49
C ILE A 372 1.18 24.84 -7.75
N ARG A 373 1.35 25.66 -6.70
CA ARG A 373 2.56 25.62 -5.86
C ARG A 373 2.75 24.25 -5.23
N ALA A 374 1.70 23.71 -4.63
CA ALA A 374 1.76 22.42 -3.95
C ALA A 374 2.06 21.26 -4.91
N LEU A 375 1.47 21.29 -6.12
CA LEU A 375 1.74 20.30 -7.16
C LEU A 375 3.17 20.38 -7.69
N ARG A 376 3.72 21.58 -7.79
CA ARG A 376 5.12 21.81 -8.16
C ARG A 376 6.06 21.25 -7.09
N GLU A 377 5.82 21.56 -5.83
CA GLU A 377 6.62 21.08 -4.69
C GLU A 377 6.56 19.56 -4.53
N ALA A 378 5.39 18.95 -4.76
CA ALA A 378 5.22 17.49 -4.70
C ALA A 378 5.99 16.73 -5.79
N GLN A 379 6.36 17.40 -6.89
CA GLN A 379 7.19 16.85 -7.97
C GLN A 379 8.67 17.27 -7.85
N ASP A 380 9.05 17.95 -6.76
CA ASP A 380 10.39 18.54 -6.55
C ASP A 380 10.82 19.49 -7.69
N TRP A 381 9.86 20.17 -8.31
CA TRP A 381 10.12 21.13 -9.38
C TRP A 381 10.41 22.53 -8.81
N SER A 382 11.42 23.20 -9.35
CA SER A 382 11.61 24.64 -9.09
C SER A 382 10.62 25.47 -9.92
N GLN A 383 10.41 26.74 -9.55
CA GLN A 383 9.57 27.64 -10.35
C GLN A 383 10.15 27.81 -11.77
N GLU A 384 11.48 27.75 -11.93
CA GLU A 384 12.10 27.73 -13.26
C GLU A 384 11.76 26.50 -14.07
N HIS A 385 11.76 25.32 -13.44
CA HIS A 385 11.42 24.06 -14.12
C HIS A 385 9.96 24.09 -14.63
N LEU A 386 9.03 24.54 -13.79
CA LEU A 386 7.62 24.65 -14.18
C LEU A 386 7.42 25.71 -15.27
N ALA A 387 8.17 26.81 -15.22
CA ALA A 387 8.16 27.85 -16.24
C ALA A 387 8.64 27.31 -17.59
N GLU A 388 9.72 26.53 -17.61
CA GLU A 388 10.24 25.87 -18.81
C GLU A 388 9.23 24.86 -19.39
N ALA A 389 8.68 23.98 -18.54
CA ALA A 389 7.72 22.97 -18.95
C ALA A 389 6.40 23.56 -19.50
N THR A 390 6.04 24.79 -19.11
CA THR A 390 4.82 25.47 -19.56
C THR A 390 5.07 26.60 -20.57
N GLY A 391 6.33 26.86 -20.93
CA GLY A 391 6.75 27.94 -21.81
C GLY A 391 6.33 29.33 -21.29
N GLN A 392 6.50 29.56 -19.99
CA GLN A 392 6.25 30.82 -19.28
C GLN A 392 7.53 31.31 -18.58
N THR A 393 7.47 32.46 -17.91
CA THR A 393 8.59 32.96 -17.09
C THR A 393 8.42 32.56 -15.62
N PRO A 394 9.51 32.39 -14.85
CA PRO A 394 9.44 32.08 -13.41
C PRO A 394 8.63 33.12 -12.62
N GLU A 395 8.68 34.40 -13.01
CA GLU A 395 7.91 35.48 -12.38
C GLU A 395 6.40 35.31 -12.62
N PHE A 396 6.02 34.83 -13.81
CA PHE A 396 4.62 34.50 -14.12
C PHE A 396 4.14 33.32 -13.27
N ILE A 397 4.97 32.27 -13.10
CA ILE A 397 4.66 31.14 -12.22
C ILE A 397 4.51 31.60 -10.76
N ALA A 398 5.46 32.39 -10.26
CA ALA A 398 5.42 32.93 -8.90
C ALA A 398 4.17 33.77 -8.65
N GLY A 399 3.79 34.62 -9.60
CA GLY A 399 2.57 35.44 -9.54
C GLY A 399 1.28 34.63 -9.62
N VAL A 400 1.27 33.52 -10.37
CA VAL A 400 0.14 32.58 -10.36
C VAL A 400 0.05 31.84 -9.02
N GLU A 401 1.18 31.39 -8.48
CA GLU A 401 1.25 30.66 -7.21
C GLU A 401 0.89 31.53 -5.99
N SER A 402 1.23 32.81 -6.00
CA SER A 402 0.83 33.78 -4.97
C SER A 402 -0.63 34.22 -5.09
N GLY A 403 -1.31 33.89 -6.19
CA GLY A 403 -2.67 34.32 -6.49
C GLY A 403 -2.77 35.78 -6.97
N GLU A 404 -1.64 36.46 -7.21
CA GLU A 404 -1.58 37.83 -7.75
C GLU A 404 -1.96 37.88 -9.24
N ILE A 405 -1.68 36.81 -9.99
CA ILE A 405 -1.95 36.67 -11.42
C ILE A 405 -2.96 35.55 -11.64
N SER A 406 -4.13 35.89 -12.19
CA SER A 406 -5.06 34.87 -12.68
C SER A 406 -4.56 34.33 -14.02
N PRO A 407 -4.29 33.02 -14.15
CA PRO A 407 -3.71 32.49 -15.37
C PRO A 407 -4.73 32.41 -16.52
N PRO A 408 -4.28 32.60 -17.77
CA PRO A 408 -5.10 32.39 -18.94
C PRO A 408 -5.33 30.88 -19.17
N VAL A 409 -6.43 30.51 -19.83
CA VAL A 409 -6.79 29.12 -20.12
C VAL A 409 -5.68 28.38 -20.88
N ALA A 410 -4.98 29.06 -21.78
CA ALA A 410 -3.82 28.51 -22.49
C ALA A 410 -2.70 28.03 -21.54
N PHE A 411 -2.51 28.72 -20.41
CA PHE A 411 -1.57 28.27 -19.38
C PHE A 411 -2.07 27.00 -18.70
N ILE A 412 -3.35 26.92 -18.36
CA ILE A 412 -3.96 25.71 -17.76
C ILE A 412 -3.84 24.50 -18.70
N LEU A 413 -3.97 24.70 -20.01
CA LEU A 413 -3.78 23.65 -21.01
C LEU A 413 -2.31 23.20 -21.11
N ARG A 414 -1.36 24.14 -21.04
CA ARG A 414 0.08 23.80 -21.02
C ARG A 414 0.49 23.13 -19.72
N LEU A 415 -0.10 23.55 -18.61
CA LEU A 415 0.08 22.94 -17.30
C LEU A 415 -0.45 21.50 -17.29
N SER A 416 -1.63 21.29 -17.87
CA SER A 416 -2.21 19.98 -18.14
C SER A 416 -1.28 19.11 -18.99
N GLY A 417 -0.66 19.66 -20.04
CA GLY A 417 0.36 18.98 -20.84
C GLY A 417 1.64 18.65 -20.06
N ALA A 418 2.14 19.59 -19.27
CA ALA A 418 3.36 19.43 -18.47
C ALA A 418 3.22 18.34 -17.39
N TYR A 419 2.04 18.27 -16.75
CA TYR A 419 1.75 17.25 -15.73
C TYR A 419 1.08 15.98 -16.29
N GLY A 420 0.67 15.98 -17.56
CA GLY A 420 -0.02 14.85 -18.20
C GLY A 420 -1.41 14.55 -17.60
N VAL A 421 -2.15 15.57 -17.15
CA VAL A 421 -3.46 15.44 -16.47
C VAL A 421 -4.53 16.30 -17.15
N ASP A 422 -5.82 15.99 -16.98
CA ASP A 422 -6.93 16.75 -17.59
C ASP A 422 -6.98 18.22 -17.11
N PRO A 423 -7.25 19.22 -17.96
CA PRO A 423 -7.35 20.63 -17.56
C PRO A 423 -8.40 20.91 -16.48
N GLY A 424 -9.47 20.13 -16.42
CA GLY A 424 -10.52 20.19 -15.40
C GLY A 424 -10.06 19.68 -14.04
N THR A 425 -8.93 18.97 -13.95
CA THR A 425 -8.30 18.52 -12.69
C THR A 425 -7.94 19.70 -11.80
N PHE A 426 -7.60 20.85 -12.38
CA PHE A 426 -7.20 22.04 -11.64
C PHE A 426 -8.37 22.95 -11.22
N LEU A 427 -9.62 22.59 -11.56
CA LEU A 427 -10.82 23.43 -11.39
C LEU A 427 -11.91 22.68 -10.59
N ARG A 428 -12.27 23.15 -9.38
CA ARG A 428 -13.32 22.52 -8.53
C ARG A 428 -14.74 22.79 -9.03
N HIS A 429 -15.69 21.95 -8.62
CA HIS A 429 -17.13 22.12 -8.88
C HIS A 429 -17.73 23.38 -8.22
N GLU A 430 -17.26 23.77 -7.03
CA GLU A 430 -17.71 24.99 -6.36
C GLU A 430 -17.08 26.27 -6.95
N GLU A 431 -15.91 26.18 -7.58
CA GLU A 431 -15.33 27.27 -8.38
C GLU A 431 -16.16 27.47 -9.67
N LYS A 432 -16.76 26.41 -10.24
CA LYS A 432 -17.73 26.51 -11.34
C LYS A 432 -19.02 27.22 -10.92
N GLU A 433 -19.44 27.12 -9.66
CA GLU A 433 -20.62 27.82 -9.11
C GLU A 433 -20.30 29.24 -8.62
N TRP A 434 -19.14 29.47 -8.01
CA TRP A 434 -18.67 30.79 -7.60
C TRP A 434 -18.33 31.69 -8.80
N ILE A 435 -17.80 31.13 -9.89
CA ILE A 435 -17.68 31.82 -11.19
C ILE A 435 -19.07 32.09 -11.80
N ARG A 436 -20.08 31.28 -11.50
CA ARG A 436 -21.47 31.48 -11.94
C ARG A 436 -22.14 32.63 -11.22
N ASP A 437 -21.83 32.84 -9.93
CA ASP A 437 -22.38 33.96 -9.13
C ASP A 437 -21.60 35.27 -9.33
N GLN A 438 -20.29 35.24 -9.57
CA GLN A 438 -19.53 36.44 -9.97
C GLN A 438 -19.82 36.92 -11.40
N ARG A 439 -20.51 36.13 -12.24
CA ARG A 439 -20.99 36.56 -13.58
C ARG A 439 -21.99 37.72 -13.54
N THR A 440 -22.54 38.07 -12.39
CA THR A 440 -23.48 39.21 -12.30
C THR A 440 -22.78 40.53 -11.97
N GLN A 441 -21.57 40.52 -11.41
CA GLN A 441 -20.88 41.76 -10.97
C GLN A 441 -19.46 41.97 -11.51
N ALA A 442 -18.74 40.93 -11.94
CA ALA A 442 -17.42 41.11 -12.59
C ALA A 442 -17.50 41.13 -14.14
N TYR A 443 -18.72 41.13 -14.69
CA TYR A 443 -19.03 41.05 -16.13
C TYR A 443 -18.67 42.30 -16.96
N VAL A 444 -18.14 43.37 -16.34
CA VAL A 444 -17.91 44.64 -17.04
C VAL A 444 -16.46 44.89 -17.44
N ASN A 445 -15.45 44.20 -16.89
CA ASN A 445 -14.07 44.55 -17.22
C ASN A 445 -13.15 43.34 -17.40
N ARG A 446 -12.98 42.98 -18.69
CA ARG A 446 -11.76 42.49 -19.37
C ARG A 446 -11.84 41.07 -19.97
N THR A 447 -11.90 41.08 -21.32
CA THR A 447 -11.22 40.19 -22.31
C THR A 447 -11.93 38.97 -22.93
N ARG A 448 -12.84 39.24 -23.88
CA ARG A 448 -12.89 38.79 -25.30
C ARG A 448 -13.31 37.34 -25.71
N ASN A 449 -14.63 37.14 -25.81
CA ASN A 449 -15.43 36.83 -27.03
C ASN A 449 -15.52 35.43 -27.68
N TYR A 450 -15.35 34.31 -26.97
CA TYR A 450 -15.79 32.98 -27.49
C TYR A 450 -16.31 32.07 -26.39
N SER A 451 -17.36 31.30 -26.65
CA SER A 451 -17.75 30.16 -25.80
C SER A 451 -17.55 28.84 -26.52
N TYR A 452 -16.86 27.90 -25.88
CA TYR A 452 -16.57 26.57 -26.41
C TYR A 452 -17.39 25.49 -25.68
N GLN A 453 -17.94 24.56 -26.44
CA GLN A 453 -18.53 23.32 -25.93
C GLN A 453 -17.93 22.13 -26.69
N THR A 454 -17.32 21.18 -25.97
CA THR A 454 -16.79 19.96 -26.56
C THR A 454 -17.93 19.05 -27.01
N LEU A 455 -17.89 18.60 -28.28
CA LEU A 455 -18.91 17.69 -28.83
C LEU A 455 -18.45 16.22 -28.83
N THR A 456 -17.14 15.97 -28.80
CA THR A 456 -16.54 14.62 -28.79
C THR A 456 -15.85 14.33 -27.45
N SER A 457 -16.63 14.15 -26.39
CA SER A 457 -16.09 13.77 -25.07
C SER A 457 -15.51 12.34 -25.10
N GLY A 458 -14.22 12.17 -24.80
CA GLY A 458 -13.54 10.86 -24.73
C GLY A 458 -12.64 10.50 -25.92
N ALA A 459 -12.41 11.43 -26.86
CA ALA A 459 -11.56 11.25 -28.06
C ALA A 459 -10.12 11.78 -27.82
N ASP A 460 -9.54 11.49 -26.66
CA ASP A 460 -8.36 12.17 -26.12
C ASP A 460 -7.03 11.83 -26.85
N HIS A 461 -7.04 10.81 -27.69
CA HIS A 461 -5.90 10.42 -28.53
C HIS A 461 -6.21 10.41 -30.02
N ASP A 462 -7.42 10.86 -30.39
CA ASP A 462 -7.86 10.84 -31.78
C ASP A 462 -7.32 12.07 -32.50
N HIS A 463 -6.96 11.86 -33.77
CA HIS A 463 -6.42 12.91 -34.64
C HIS A 463 -7.44 14.00 -34.99
N LEU A 464 -8.74 13.80 -34.68
CA LEU A 464 -9.83 14.72 -34.98
C LEU A 464 -10.69 14.95 -33.73
N ARG A 465 -10.96 16.21 -33.41
CA ARG A 465 -11.85 16.62 -32.30
C ARG A 465 -12.81 17.70 -32.76
N ALA A 466 -14.04 17.67 -32.26
CA ALA A 466 -15.08 18.63 -32.61
C ALA A 466 -15.47 19.52 -31.42
N PHE A 467 -15.56 20.82 -31.68
CA PHE A 467 -15.99 21.84 -30.75
C PHE A 467 -17.13 22.64 -31.37
N MET A 468 -18.07 23.06 -30.53
CA MET A 468 -19.08 24.06 -30.86
C MET A 468 -18.57 25.40 -30.35
N VAL A 469 -18.39 26.36 -31.26
CA VAL A 469 -17.91 27.71 -30.93
C VAL A 469 -19.04 28.71 -31.16
N THR A 470 -19.41 29.48 -30.13
CA THR A 470 -20.38 30.58 -30.26
C THR A 470 -19.69 31.94 -30.21
N ILE A 471 -19.99 32.79 -31.20
CA ILE A 471 -19.38 34.09 -31.46
C ILE A 471 -20.45 35.19 -31.38
N GLU A 472 -20.19 36.22 -30.58
CA GLU A 472 -21.15 37.32 -30.37
C GLU A 472 -21.24 38.32 -31.54
N PRO A 473 -22.40 38.98 -31.74
CA PRO A 473 -22.65 39.94 -32.82
C PRO A 473 -21.74 41.18 -32.83
N HIS A 474 -21.29 41.57 -34.04
CA HIS A 474 -20.83 42.92 -34.40
C HIS A 474 -19.80 43.66 -33.51
N HIS A 475 -18.80 43.00 -32.94
CA HIS A 475 -17.70 43.71 -32.27
C HIS A 475 -16.34 43.55 -32.97
N ASP A 476 -15.72 44.69 -33.32
CA ASP A 476 -14.36 44.74 -33.87
C ASP A 476 -13.30 44.74 -32.76
N HIS A 477 -12.51 43.67 -32.69
CA HIS A 477 -11.45 43.49 -31.70
C HIS A 477 -10.14 42.92 -32.29
N LYS A 478 -9.03 43.22 -31.60
CA LYS A 478 -7.64 42.97 -32.00
C LYS A 478 -7.38 41.47 -32.27
N PRO A 479 -6.53 41.13 -33.26
CA PRO A 479 -6.27 39.75 -33.62
C PRO A 479 -5.51 39.03 -32.50
N VAL A 480 -6.07 37.93 -32.01
CA VAL A 480 -5.32 36.91 -31.29
C VAL A 480 -4.90 35.92 -32.35
N ALA A 481 -3.64 35.98 -32.76
CA ALA A 481 -3.08 35.05 -33.73
C ALA A 481 -2.82 33.72 -33.00
N TYR A 482 -3.66 32.72 -33.26
CA TYR A 482 -3.43 31.35 -32.78
C TYR A 482 -2.48 30.63 -33.73
N LYS A 483 -1.60 29.80 -33.16
CA LYS A 483 -0.75 28.87 -33.89
C LYS A 483 -0.64 27.58 -33.07
N HIS A 484 -1.08 26.47 -33.64
CA HIS A 484 -0.78 25.14 -33.12
C HIS A 484 -0.56 24.17 -34.28
N GLU A 485 0.06 23.04 -33.98
CA GLU A 485 0.35 21.99 -34.97
C GLU A 485 -0.94 21.17 -35.21
N GLY A 486 -1.33 20.98 -36.47
CA GLY A 486 -2.56 20.26 -36.83
C GLY A 486 -3.31 20.82 -38.05
N GLU A 487 -4.44 20.19 -38.36
CA GLU A 487 -5.42 20.62 -39.37
C GLU A 487 -6.75 20.96 -38.68
N GLU A 488 -7.43 22.00 -39.16
CA GLU A 488 -8.70 22.47 -38.62
C GLU A 488 -9.77 22.53 -39.71
N PHE A 489 -10.99 22.22 -39.30
CA PHE A 489 -12.19 22.29 -40.12
C PHE A 489 -13.27 23.06 -39.37
N ILE A 490 -13.88 24.04 -40.03
CA ILE A 490 -14.94 24.89 -39.47
C ILE A 490 -16.19 24.70 -40.33
N PHE A 491 -17.35 24.52 -39.71
CA PHE A 491 -18.65 24.40 -40.38
C PHE A 491 -19.67 25.34 -39.73
N VAL A 492 -20.22 26.29 -40.48
CA VAL A 492 -21.14 27.29 -39.92
C VAL A 492 -22.53 26.69 -39.73
N MET A 493 -22.92 26.48 -38.47
CA MET A 493 -24.25 25.94 -38.10
C MET A 493 -25.33 27.03 -38.10
N GLU A 494 -25.01 28.21 -37.56
CA GLU A 494 -25.93 29.34 -37.45
C GLU A 494 -25.17 30.67 -37.61
N GLY A 495 -25.77 31.66 -38.28
CA GLY A 495 -25.15 32.97 -38.54
C GLY A 495 -24.21 33.03 -39.75
N GLU A 496 -23.45 34.10 -39.82
CA GLU A 496 -22.44 34.41 -40.85
C GLU A 496 -21.10 34.72 -40.15
N LEU A 497 -20.02 34.16 -40.71
CA LEU A 497 -18.68 34.20 -40.16
C LEU A 497 -17.71 34.83 -41.16
N GLU A 498 -17.00 35.87 -40.73
CA GLU A 498 -15.78 36.33 -41.38
C GLU A 498 -14.59 35.57 -40.79
N PHE A 499 -13.91 34.80 -41.63
CA PHE A 499 -12.73 34.03 -41.30
C PHE A 499 -11.50 34.60 -42.03
N THR A 500 -10.51 35.09 -41.29
CA THR A 500 -9.23 35.53 -41.87
C THR A 500 -8.22 34.41 -41.73
N LEU A 501 -7.58 34.00 -42.84
CA LEU A 501 -6.49 33.03 -42.86
C LEU A 501 -5.24 33.70 -43.47
N GLY A 502 -4.23 33.95 -42.65
CA GLY A 502 -3.08 34.78 -43.02
C GLY A 502 -3.50 36.21 -43.37
N SER A 503 -3.39 36.58 -44.64
CA SER A 503 -3.82 37.88 -45.18
C SER A 503 -5.11 37.83 -45.99
N LYS A 504 -5.72 36.65 -46.17
CA LYS A 504 -6.96 36.47 -46.94
C LYS A 504 -8.17 36.43 -46.02
N VAL A 505 -9.23 37.13 -46.40
CA VAL A 505 -10.51 37.16 -45.69
C VAL A 505 -11.53 36.33 -46.48
N HIS A 506 -12.19 35.43 -45.78
CA HIS A 506 -13.25 34.56 -46.28
C HIS A 506 -14.54 34.88 -45.52
N THR A 507 -15.68 34.85 -46.21
CA THR A 507 -16.99 34.96 -45.57
C THR A 507 -17.71 33.64 -45.75
N LEU A 508 -18.11 33.02 -44.64
CA LEU A 508 -18.80 31.74 -44.58
C LEU A 508 -20.22 31.97 -44.05
N LYS A 509 -21.21 31.50 -44.80
CA LYS A 509 -22.62 31.51 -44.40
C LYS A 509 -23.04 30.18 -43.80
N LYS A 510 -24.20 30.15 -43.14
CA LYS A 510 -24.82 28.91 -42.64
C LYS A 510 -24.79 27.80 -43.71
N GLY A 511 -24.23 26.66 -43.34
CA GLY A 511 -24.06 25.48 -44.19
C GLY A 511 -22.73 25.42 -44.97
N GLU A 512 -21.91 26.47 -44.91
CA GLU A 512 -20.60 26.51 -45.54
C GLU A 512 -19.49 26.11 -44.56
N SER A 513 -18.36 25.64 -45.10
CA SER A 513 -17.23 25.16 -44.32
C SER A 513 -15.89 25.54 -44.92
N ILE A 514 -14.85 25.54 -44.08
CA ILE A 514 -13.46 25.72 -44.53
C ILE A 514 -12.52 24.77 -43.81
N HIS A 515 -11.51 24.28 -44.53
CA HIS A 515 -10.42 23.45 -44.01
C HIS A 515 -9.09 24.19 -44.19
N PHE A 516 -8.22 24.17 -43.18
CA PHE A 516 -6.92 24.83 -43.23
C PHE A 516 -5.92 24.21 -42.24
N HIS A 517 -4.62 24.46 -42.46
CA HIS A 517 -3.57 24.08 -41.51
C HIS A 517 -3.50 25.08 -40.34
N SER A 518 -3.58 24.59 -39.12
CA SER A 518 -3.61 25.39 -37.87
C SER A 518 -2.31 26.15 -37.56
N ASN A 519 -1.25 25.86 -38.32
CA ASN A 519 0.00 26.60 -38.26
C ASN A 519 -0.08 27.98 -38.94
N THR A 520 -1.15 28.22 -39.70
CA THR A 520 -1.42 29.49 -40.38
C THR A 520 -2.23 30.39 -39.45
N PRO A 521 -1.75 31.62 -39.15
CA PRO A 521 -2.48 32.55 -38.28
C PRO A 521 -3.88 32.79 -38.83
N HIS A 522 -4.89 32.59 -37.98
CA HIS A 522 -6.27 32.73 -38.39
C HIS A 522 -7.12 33.48 -37.35
N LYS A 523 -8.23 34.07 -37.79
CA LYS A 523 -9.15 34.88 -36.97
C LYS A 523 -10.60 34.63 -37.38
N LEU A 524 -11.48 34.59 -36.39
CA LEU A 524 -12.93 34.45 -36.56
C LEU A 524 -13.62 35.76 -36.15
N LYS A 525 -14.69 36.15 -36.85
CA LYS A 525 -15.52 37.31 -36.52
C LYS A 525 -16.96 37.04 -36.97
N SER A 526 -17.94 37.23 -36.10
CA SER A 526 -19.35 37.15 -36.51
C SER A 526 -19.74 38.40 -37.32
N LEU A 527 -20.41 38.18 -38.46
CA LEU A 527 -21.04 39.22 -39.26
C LEU A 527 -22.56 39.33 -39.01
N SER A 528 -23.12 38.43 -38.20
CA SER A 528 -24.55 38.37 -37.90
C SER A 528 -24.95 39.29 -36.75
N ALA A 529 -26.20 39.75 -36.78
CA ALA A 529 -26.85 40.50 -35.70
C ALA A 529 -27.22 39.61 -34.50
N GLU A 530 -27.29 38.30 -34.71
CA GLU A 530 -27.46 37.27 -33.70
C GLU A 530 -26.18 36.43 -33.57
N MET A 531 -26.11 35.58 -32.53
CA MET A 531 -24.95 34.74 -32.25
C MET A 531 -24.62 33.82 -33.42
N THR A 532 -23.36 33.79 -33.85
CA THR A 532 -22.89 32.85 -34.88
C THR A 532 -22.34 31.59 -34.20
N ARG A 533 -22.79 30.41 -34.63
CA ARG A 533 -22.34 29.10 -34.13
C ARG A 533 -21.62 28.34 -35.23
N VAL A 534 -20.41 27.89 -34.93
CA VAL A 534 -19.52 27.17 -35.87
C VAL A 534 -18.86 25.95 -35.26
#